data_AF-A0A1M3NY76-F1
#
_entry.id   AF-A0A1M3NY76-F1
#
_cell.length_a   1.000
_cell.length_b   1.000
_cell.length_c   1.000
_cell.angle_alpha   90.00
_cell.angle_beta   90.00
_cell.angle_gamma   90.00
#
_symmetry.space_group_name_H-M   'P 1'
#
loop_
_entity.id
_entity.type
_entity.pdbx_description
1 polymer ?
#
loop_
_entity_poly.entity_id
_entity_poly.type
_entity_poly.pdbx_seq_one_letter_code
_entity_poly.pdbx_strand_id
1 'polypeptide(L)'
;MKTSRRMLLPALLLACAGCTVVSPDAGQQAVLIDKPILFGHGGVRAEPVLPGRSYAWFSTQKIYVNMFPQQYDGNFTDLMSSDGVPLDFHAIIRLQVVDPVALVKNFGQDWYKNNVEQEFFNKVRSAVKKHGMNETAIQTTAIDEIDAEVSREMSGYLEQSKLPVRLVKITVGKANPPDAVRNQRVETAQQEQRVLTEQKRDLAEQARKAAELSRAEADNAYRVAMNLDPAQFVEMERIKMQSSVCANKDANCTFIVGAQPAPVVNTK
;
A
#
# COMPACT_ATOMS: atom_id res chain seq x y z
N MET A 1 17.68 54.41 59.25
CA MET A 1 17.05 53.13 58.87
C MET A 1 16.28 53.21 57.52
N LYS A 2 16.91 53.64 56.41
CA LYS A 2 16.24 53.73 55.08
C LYS A 2 16.86 52.83 53.99
N THR A 3 17.95 52.13 54.28
CA THR A 3 18.72 51.32 53.31
C THR A 3 18.24 49.87 53.20
N SER A 4 17.60 49.32 54.23
CA SER A 4 17.09 47.93 54.23
C SER A 4 15.97 47.69 53.20
N ARG A 5 15.10 48.68 52.94
CA ARG A 5 13.94 48.53 52.04
C ARG A 5 14.29 48.51 50.55
N ARG A 6 15.47 49.01 50.15
CA ARG A 6 15.93 49.04 48.74
C ARG A 6 16.66 47.76 48.33
N MET A 7 17.14 46.95 49.28
CA MET A 7 17.80 45.66 49.00
C MET A 7 16.81 44.50 48.80
N LEU A 8 15.57 44.64 49.27
CA LEU A 8 14.52 43.61 49.14
C LEU A 8 13.96 43.47 47.71
N LEU A 9 13.93 44.55 46.92
CA LEU A 9 13.43 44.53 45.55
C LEU A 9 14.27 43.68 44.57
N PRO A 10 15.62 43.82 44.51
CA PRO A 10 16.44 43.01 43.62
C PRO A 10 16.49 41.54 44.04
N ALA A 11 16.39 41.23 45.33
CA ALA A 11 16.34 39.85 45.83
C ALA A 11 15.03 39.13 45.41
N LEU A 12 13.90 39.83 45.41
CA LEU A 12 12.61 39.29 44.95
C LEU A 12 12.58 39.08 43.42
N LEU A 13 13.21 39.99 42.66
CA LEU A 13 13.36 39.86 41.20
C LEU A 13 14.28 38.70 40.79
N LEU A 14 15.35 38.43 41.55
CA LEU A 14 16.20 37.25 41.35
C LEU A 14 15.46 35.93 41.67
N ALA A 15 14.58 35.93 42.67
CA ALA A 15 13.80 34.75 43.04
C ALA A 15 12.78 34.35 41.95
N CYS A 16 12.20 35.32 41.24
CA CYS A 16 11.26 35.07 40.14
C CYS A 16 11.94 34.65 38.82
N ALA A 17 13.23 34.94 38.64
CA ALA A 17 13.99 34.55 37.44
C ALA A 17 14.41 33.07 37.44
N GLY A 18 14.17 32.35 38.55
CA GLY A 18 14.61 30.96 38.73
C GLY A 18 13.63 29.89 38.23
N CYS A 19 12.46 30.25 37.70
CA CYS A 19 11.43 29.29 37.28
C CYS A 19 11.29 29.23 35.75
N THR A 20 11.39 28.04 35.17
CA THR A 20 11.03 27.76 33.77
C THR A 20 9.63 27.17 33.69
N VAL A 21 8.93 27.48 32.61
CA VAL A 21 7.60 26.94 32.32
C VAL A 21 7.73 25.67 31.49
N VAL A 22 7.03 24.63 31.91
CA VAL A 22 6.89 23.35 31.23
C VAL A 22 5.42 23.15 30.91
N SER A 23 5.08 23.21 29.63
CA SER A 23 3.73 22.98 29.14
C SER A 23 3.73 21.93 28.04
N PRO A 24 3.49 20.64 28.36
CA PRO A 24 3.29 19.62 27.35
C PRO A 24 1.91 19.77 26.69
N ASP A 25 1.86 19.56 25.39
CA ASP A 25 0.62 19.58 24.61
C ASP A 25 -0.19 18.29 24.82
N ALA A 26 -1.43 18.28 24.33
CA ALA A 26 -2.28 17.09 24.40
C ALA A 26 -1.61 15.88 23.70
N GLY A 27 -1.57 14.75 24.41
CA GLY A 27 -0.92 13.52 23.92
C GLY A 27 0.61 13.50 24.08
N GLN A 28 1.20 14.54 24.67
CA GLN A 28 2.59 14.55 25.10
C GLN A 28 2.69 14.51 26.62
N GLN A 29 3.81 13.98 27.11
CA GLN A 29 4.19 14.07 28.52
C GLN A 29 5.61 14.61 28.61
N ALA A 30 5.87 15.47 29.59
CA ALA A 30 7.21 16.02 29.78
C ALA A 30 7.92 15.30 30.94
N VAL A 31 9.10 14.78 30.64
CA VAL A 31 10.02 14.20 31.62
C VAL A 31 10.98 15.30 32.07
N LEU A 32 11.11 15.47 33.38
CA LEU A 32 11.98 16.48 33.98
C LEU A 32 13.24 15.83 34.52
N ILE A 33 14.38 16.39 34.13
CA ILE A 33 15.70 15.99 34.60
C ILE A 33 16.27 17.15 35.39
N ASP A 34 16.30 17.01 36.72
CA ASP A 34 16.82 18.02 37.62
C ASP A 34 18.36 18.02 37.55
N LYS A 35 18.96 19.16 37.23
CA LYS A 35 20.40 19.39 37.28
C LYS A 35 20.70 20.55 38.24
N PRO A 36 20.80 20.31 39.56
CA PRO A 36 21.04 21.37 40.53
C PRO A 36 22.45 21.96 40.36
N ILE A 37 22.57 23.29 40.47
CA ILE A 37 23.84 24.02 40.29
C ILE A 37 24.60 24.21 41.63
N LEU A 38 23.89 24.31 42.76
CA LEU A 38 24.48 24.61 44.07
C LEU A 38 24.24 23.51 45.11
N PHE A 39 23.02 23.01 45.26
CA PHE A 39 22.66 21.99 46.26
C PHE A 39 21.58 21.04 45.74
N GLY A 40 21.74 19.73 45.99
CA GLY A 40 20.78 18.68 45.64
C GLY A 40 21.40 17.52 44.84
N HIS A 41 20.62 16.46 44.67
CA HIS A 41 20.99 15.32 43.81
C HIS A 41 20.31 15.51 42.46
N GLY A 42 21.08 15.42 41.37
CA GLY A 42 20.53 15.43 40.02
C GLY A 42 19.83 14.11 39.71
N GLY A 43 18.83 14.13 38.83
CA GLY A 43 18.11 12.91 38.47
C GLY A 43 16.84 13.16 37.66
N VAL A 44 16.28 12.07 37.14
CA VAL A 44 14.98 12.07 36.47
C VAL A 44 13.88 12.00 37.53
N ARG A 45 12.91 12.92 37.49
CA ARG A 45 11.75 12.89 38.39
C ARG A 45 10.93 11.62 38.16
N ALA A 46 10.38 11.06 39.25
CA ALA A 46 9.61 9.81 39.19
C ALA A 46 8.27 9.95 38.47
N GLU A 47 7.66 11.15 38.48
CA GLU A 47 6.37 11.40 37.86
C GLU A 47 6.52 12.30 36.63
N PRO A 48 5.88 11.94 35.50
CA PRO A 48 5.86 12.79 34.32
C PRO A 48 4.92 13.99 34.53
N VAL A 49 5.23 15.10 33.87
CA VAL A 49 4.33 16.24 33.80
C VAL A 49 3.26 15.96 32.75
N LEU A 50 2.00 15.93 33.20
CA LEU A 50 0.81 15.78 32.36
C LEU A 50 0.48 17.06 31.57
N PRO A 51 -0.33 16.98 30.49
CA PRO A 51 -0.75 18.14 29.71
C PRO A 51 -1.28 19.27 30.58
N GLY A 52 -0.81 20.49 30.35
CA GLY A 52 -1.12 21.64 31.19
C GLY A 52 0.09 22.55 31.38
N ARG A 53 0.11 23.36 32.43
CA ARG A 53 1.23 24.24 32.77
C ARG A 53 1.80 23.85 34.12
N SER A 54 3.08 23.53 34.15
CA SER A 54 3.84 23.33 35.38
C SER A 54 5.08 24.22 35.39
N TYR A 55 5.62 24.45 36.59
CA TYR A 55 6.80 25.26 36.80
C TYR A 55 7.93 24.37 37.32
N ALA A 56 9.11 24.51 36.74
CA ALA A 56 10.32 23.80 37.13
C ALA A 56 11.43 24.81 37.41
N TRP A 57 12.50 24.37 38.09
CA TRP A 57 13.69 25.20 38.28
C TRP A 57 14.35 25.46 36.93
N PHE A 58 14.98 26.63 36.76
CA PHE A 58 15.64 27.01 35.51
C PHE A 58 16.73 26.05 35.07
N SER A 59 17.35 25.35 36.03
CA SER A 59 18.39 24.36 35.77
C SER A 59 17.84 22.98 35.41
N THR A 60 16.51 22.80 35.37
CA THR A 60 15.85 21.55 35.00
C THR A 60 15.79 21.42 33.48
N GLN A 61 16.25 20.29 32.95
CA GLN A 61 16.05 19.96 31.54
C GLN A 61 14.68 19.30 31.36
N LYS A 62 13.96 19.72 30.31
CA LYS A 62 12.66 19.17 29.93
C LYS A 62 12.79 18.37 28.64
N ILE A 63 12.25 17.16 28.63
CA ILE A 63 12.17 16.29 27.45
C ILE A 63 10.70 15.98 27.20
N TYR A 64 10.21 16.34 26.03
CA TYR A 64 8.84 16.04 25.63
C TYR A 64 8.82 14.69 24.93
N VAL A 65 8.00 13.77 25.44
CA VAL A 65 7.81 12.44 24.88
C VAL A 65 6.39 12.36 24.32
N ASN A 66 6.29 11.92 23.06
CA ASN A 66 5.01 11.70 22.41
C ASN A 66 4.44 10.34 22.86
N MET A 67 3.20 10.33 23.35
CA MET A 67 2.51 9.12 23.83
C MET A 67 1.65 8.46 22.73
N PHE A 68 1.51 9.09 21.56
CA PHE A 68 0.83 8.49 20.42
C PHE A 68 1.71 7.43 19.74
N PRO A 69 1.10 6.46 19.03
CA PRO A 69 1.84 5.53 18.19
C PRO A 69 2.72 6.28 17.18
N GLN A 70 4.02 6.00 17.19
CA GLN A 70 5.00 6.54 16.27
C GLN A 70 5.41 5.46 15.28
N GLN A 71 5.57 5.86 14.02
CA GLN A 71 6.03 5.00 12.94
C GLN A 71 7.53 5.20 12.73
N TYR A 72 8.25 4.11 12.59
CA TYR A 72 9.65 4.08 12.20
C TYR A 72 9.81 3.19 10.98
N ASP A 73 10.47 3.73 9.96
CA ASP A 73 10.69 3.05 8.68
C ASP A 73 12.10 2.44 8.65
N GLY A 74 12.19 1.23 8.12
CA GLY A 74 13.42 0.48 7.90
C GLY A 74 13.55 0.14 6.43
N ASN A 75 14.56 0.72 5.78
CA ASN A 75 14.92 0.38 4.41
C ASN A 75 16.04 -0.64 4.41
N PHE A 76 15.83 -1.74 3.67
CA PHE A 76 16.77 -2.83 3.55
C PHE A 76 17.13 -2.98 2.09
N THR A 77 18.41 -2.81 1.79
CA THR A 77 18.96 -2.99 0.44
C THR A 77 19.79 -4.27 0.38
N ASP A 78 19.75 -4.94 -0.75
CA ASP A 78 20.61 -6.11 -1.05
C ASP A 78 20.49 -7.25 -0.02
N LEU A 79 19.28 -7.53 0.48
CA LEU A 79 19.05 -8.71 1.32
C LEU A 79 18.98 -9.96 0.47
N MET A 80 19.91 -10.87 0.71
CA MET A 80 19.93 -12.18 0.07
C MET A 80 18.73 -13.01 0.54
N SER A 81 17.86 -13.37 -0.41
CA SER A 81 16.82 -14.39 -0.24
C SER A 81 17.43 -15.79 -0.08
N SER A 82 16.61 -16.77 0.29
CA SER A 82 17.03 -18.19 0.36
C SER A 82 17.60 -18.71 -0.97
N ASP A 83 17.13 -18.15 -2.09
CA ASP A 83 17.52 -18.52 -3.45
C ASP A 83 18.79 -17.82 -3.92
N GLY A 84 19.41 -17.00 -3.06
CA GLY A 84 20.64 -16.27 -3.39
C GLY A 84 20.41 -15.04 -4.28
N VAL A 85 19.17 -14.54 -4.39
CA VAL A 85 18.88 -13.30 -5.11
C VAL A 85 18.85 -12.13 -4.13
N PRO A 86 19.58 -11.02 -4.38
CA PRO A 86 19.48 -9.82 -3.57
C PRO A 86 18.14 -9.12 -3.80
N LEU A 87 17.47 -8.73 -2.72
CA LEU A 87 16.15 -8.11 -2.74
C LEU A 87 16.12 -6.89 -1.82
N ASP A 88 15.35 -5.89 -2.22
CA ASP A 88 15.11 -4.70 -1.42
C ASP A 88 13.76 -4.79 -0.70
N PHE A 89 13.74 -4.41 0.57
CA PHE A 89 12.54 -4.43 1.40
C PHE A 89 12.34 -3.09 2.11
N HIS A 90 11.07 -2.75 2.31
CA HIS A 90 10.64 -1.66 3.17
C HIS A 90 9.85 -2.24 4.32
N ALA A 91 10.32 -2.11 5.56
CA ALA A 91 9.59 -2.54 6.74
C ALA A 91 9.24 -1.36 7.63
N ILE A 92 8.14 -1.48 8.35
CA ILE A 92 7.58 -0.43 9.20
C ILE A 92 7.29 -1.02 10.55
N ILE A 93 7.80 -0.39 11.60
CA ILE A 93 7.45 -0.71 12.99
C ILE A 93 6.70 0.46 13.62
N ARG A 94 5.55 0.17 14.24
CA ARG A 94 4.76 1.14 15.00
C ARG A 94 4.85 0.84 16.48
N LEU A 95 5.37 1.79 17.24
CA LEU A 95 5.59 1.69 18.68
C LEU A 95 4.85 2.80 19.41
N GLN A 96 4.32 2.49 20.58
CA GLN A 96 3.69 3.47 21.46
C GLN A 96 4.39 3.49 22.80
N VAL A 97 4.81 4.65 23.29
CA VAL A 97 5.40 4.77 24.63
C VAL A 97 4.32 4.54 25.70
N VAL A 98 4.63 3.71 26.70
CA VAL A 98 3.75 3.41 27.84
C VAL A 98 4.16 4.20 29.07
N ASP A 99 5.47 4.23 29.38
CA ASP A 99 6.03 5.00 30.50
C ASP A 99 7.21 5.85 30.02
N PRO A 100 7.02 7.18 29.89
CA PRO A 100 8.06 8.07 29.38
C PRO A 100 9.19 8.30 30.40
N VAL A 101 8.92 8.19 31.70
CA VAL A 101 9.94 8.39 32.75
C VAL A 101 10.91 7.22 32.75
N ALA A 102 10.40 5.99 32.79
CA ALA A 102 11.23 4.79 32.72
C ALA A 102 12.02 4.74 31.39
N LEU A 103 11.42 5.20 30.29
CA LEU A 103 12.06 5.24 28.98
C LEU A 103 13.29 6.15 28.99
N VAL A 104 13.11 7.41 29.38
CA VAL A 104 14.19 8.40 29.40
C VAL A 104 15.25 8.06 30.45
N LYS A 105 14.82 7.55 31.61
CA LYS A 105 15.73 7.21 32.72
C LYS A 105 16.65 6.03 32.40
N ASN A 106 16.12 4.97 31.79
CA ASN A 106 16.87 3.72 31.58
C ASN A 106 17.46 3.61 30.16
N PHE A 107 16.84 4.23 29.15
CA PHE A 107 17.20 4.07 27.73
C PHE A 107 17.60 5.37 27.04
N GLY A 108 17.39 6.53 27.68
CA GLY A 108 17.72 7.84 27.13
C GLY A 108 16.71 8.37 26.11
N GLN A 109 17.02 9.54 25.53
CA GLN A 109 16.15 10.20 24.55
C GLN A 109 16.14 9.46 23.19
N ASP A 110 17.29 8.96 22.75
CA ASP A 110 17.45 8.21 21.49
C ASP A 110 17.23 6.70 21.66
N TRP A 111 16.31 6.32 22.54
CA TRP A 111 16.04 4.93 22.94
C TRP A 111 15.79 4.01 21.73
N TYR A 112 15.09 4.49 20.70
CA TYR A 112 14.78 3.70 19.51
C TYR A 112 16.05 3.33 18.75
N LYS A 113 16.88 4.33 18.42
CA LYS A 113 18.12 4.13 17.67
C LYS A 113 19.10 3.23 18.41
N ASN A 114 19.22 3.42 19.73
CA ASN A 114 20.23 2.72 20.52
C ASN A 114 19.84 1.28 20.90
N ASN A 115 18.54 1.00 21.04
CA ASN A 115 18.09 -0.30 21.58
C ASN A 115 17.20 -1.09 20.62
N VAL A 116 16.37 -0.41 19.80
CA VAL A 116 15.33 -1.09 19.00
C VAL A 116 15.72 -1.24 17.54
N GLU A 117 16.33 -0.20 16.95
CA GLU A 117 16.58 -0.14 15.51
C GLU A 117 17.41 -1.32 15.00
N GLN A 118 18.58 -1.57 15.60
CA GLN A 118 19.44 -2.66 15.14
C GLN A 118 18.81 -4.04 15.35
N GLU A 119 18.10 -4.26 16.47
CA GLU A 119 17.40 -5.51 16.71
C GLU A 119 16.26 -5.73 15.72
N PHE A 120 15.46 -4.70 15.45
CA PHE A 120 14.42 -4.73 14.42
C PHE A 120 15.00 -5.10 13.06
N PHE A 121 16.09 -4.44 12.67
CA PHE A 121 16.75 -4.75 11.40
C PHE A 121 17.28 -6.18 11.36
N ASN A 122 17.87 -6.67 12.45
CA ASN A 122 18.38 -8.04 12.52
C ASN A 122 17.26 -9.08 12.44
N LYS A 123 16.12 -8.87 13.10
CA LYS A 123 14.98 -9.80 13.02
C LYS A 123 14.38 -9.84 11.62
N VAL A 124 14.16 -8.67 10.99
CA VAL A 124 13.69 -8.59 9.61
C VAL A 124 14.64 -9.31 8.66
N ARG A 125 15.96 -9.09 8.78
CA ARG A 125 16.97 -9.80 7.98
C ARG A 125 16.94 -11.30 8.18
N SER A 126 16.78 -11.76 9.42
CA SER A 126 16.73 -13.18 9.76
C SER A 126 15.49 -13.84 9.16
N ALA A 127 14.33 -13.19 9.28
CA ALA A 127 13.06 -13.69 8.74
C ALA A 127 13.11 -13.76 7.21
N VAL A 128 13.51 -12.67 6.54
CA VAL A 128 13.59 -12.59 5.07
C VAL A 128 14.48 -13.67 4.45
N LYS A 129 15.62 -13.98 5.08
CA LYS A 129 16.57 -15.01 4.59
C LYS A 129 15.97 -16.41 4.50
N LYS A 130 14.87 -16.67 5.19
CA LYS A 130 14.19 -17.98 5.19
C LYS A 130 13.29 -18.18 3.98
N HIS A 131 12.98 -17.11 3.23
CA HIS A 131 12.02 -17.15 2.14
C HIS A 131 12.67 -16.88 0.78
N GLY A 132 12.07 -17.47 -0.26
CA GLY A 132 12.51 -17.30 -1.64
C GLY A 132 12.10 -15.96 -2.24
N MET A 133 12.72 -15.60 -3.36
CA MET A 133 12.36 -14.35 -4.08
C MET A 133 10.92 -14.40 -4.59
N ASN A 134 10.50 -15.52 -5.18
CA ASN A 134 9.16 -15.62 -5.77
C ASN A 134 8.06 -15.53 -4.70
N GLU A 135 8.30 -16.15 -3.56
CA GLU A 135 7.39 -16.14 -2.41
C GLU A 135 7.24 -14.71 -1.87
N THR A 136 8.34 -14.02 -1.62
CA THR A 136 8.34 -12.67 -1.03
C THR A 136 7.94 -11.55 -2.00
N ALA A 137 8.09 -11.75 -3.32
CA ALA A 137 7.69 -10.75 -4.32
C ALA A 137 6.22 -10.88 -4.75
N ILE A 138 5.67 -12.09 -4.78
CA ILE A 138 4.35 -12.38 -5.38
C ILE A 138 3.31 -12.76 -4.33
N GLN A 139 3.66 -13.67 -3.41
CA GLN A 139 2.70 -14.28 -2.49
C GLN A 139 2.53 -13.41 -1.24
N THR A 140 1.28 -13.11 -0.86
CA THR A 140 0.99 -12.36 0.37
C THR A 140 1.23 -13.20 1.62
N THR A 141 1.06 -14.53 1.52
CA THR A 141 1.24 -15.48 2.64
C THR A 141 2.65 -15.44 3.22
N ALA A 142 3.68 -15.41 2.37
CA ALA A 142 5.06 -15.35 2.83
C ALA A 142 5.36 -14.03 3.56
N ILE A 143 4.79 -12.92 3.10
CA ILE A 143 4.91 -11.62 3.79
C ILE A 143 4.18 -11.63 5.14
N ASP A 144 2.98 -12.22 5.20
CA ASP A 144 2.22 -12.34 6.44
C ASP A 144 2.96 -13.24 7.48
N GLU A 145 3.64 -14.28 7.02
CA GLU A 145 4.49 -15.15 7.85
C GLU A 145 5.71 -14.40 8.40
N ILE A 146 6.39 -13.61 7.55
CA ILE A 146 7.49 -12.74 7.96
C ILE A 146 6.99 -11.71 8.99
N ASP A 147 5.86 -11.06 8.74
CA ASP A 147 5.26 -10.09 9.65
C ASP A 147 4.95 -10.70 11.02
N ALA A 148 4.37 -11.90 11.03
CA ALA A 148 4.04 -12.61 12.25
C ALA A 148 5.29 -13.06 13.02
N GLU A 149 6.31 -13.54 12.32
CA GLU A 149 7.59 -13.93 12.92
C GLU A 149 8.30 -12.72 13.55
N VAL A 150 8.50 -11.65 12.78
CA VAL A 150 9.17 -10.44 13.25
C VAL A 150 8.39 -9.80 14.39
N SER A 151 7.05 -9.77 14.33
CA SER A 151 6.22 -9.26 15.43
C SER A 151 6.40 -10.05 16.71
N ARG A 152 6.47 -11.38 16.62
CA ARG A 152 6.67 -12.27 17.77
C ARG A 152 8.05 -12.08 18.39
N GLU A 153 9.09 -12.06 17.56
CA GLU A 153 10.48 -11.89 18.02
C GLU A 153 10.69 -10.50 18.64
N MET A 154 10.14 -9.45 18.02
CA MET A 154 10.23 -8.09 18.55
C MET A 154 9.43 -7.92 19.83
N SER A 155 8.23 -8.50 19.94
CA SER A 155 7.47 -8.46 21.20
C SER A 155 8.27 -9.13 22.33
N GLY A 156 8.85 -10.30 22.06
CA GLY A 156 9.70 -10.99 23.03
C GLY A 156 10.93 -10.18 23.45
N TYR A 157 11.59 -9.51 22.49
CA TYR A 157 12.73 -8.64 22.77
C TYR A 157 12.35 -7.44 23.66
N LEU A 158 11.24 -6.77 23.36
CA LEU A 158 10.78 -5.60 24.11
C LEU A 158 10.43 -5.95 25.55
N GLU A 159 9.81 -7.11 25.78
CA GLU A 159 9.49 -7.63 27.11
C GLU A 159 10.76 -8.02 27.90
N GLN A 160 11.68 -8.76 27.29
CA GLN A 160 12.93 -9.18 27.93
C GLN A 160 13.82 -8.00 28.30
N SER A 161 13.90 -7.02 27.41
CA SER A 161 14.69 -5.81 27.61
C SER A 161 14.00 -4.80 28.54
N LYS A 162 12.74 -5.06 28.94
CA LYS A 162 11.93 -4.19 29.79
C LYS A 162 11.79 -2.78 29.23
N LEU A 163 11.73 -2.64 27.91
CA LEU A 163 11.46 -1.34 27.28
C LEU A 163 10.01 -0.96 27.54
N PRO A 164 9.71 0.23 28.08
CA PRO A 164 8.35 0.67 28.38
C PRO A 164 7.63 1.18 27.13
N VAL A 165 7.61 0.36 26.08
CA VAL A 165 6.94 0.63 24.80
C VAL A 165 6.05 -0.55 24.43
N ARG A 166 4.93 -0.25 23.77
CA ARG A 166 3.99 -1.22 23.25
C ARG A 166 4.20 -1.36 21.74
N LEU A 167 4.37 -2.59 21.28
CA LEU A 167 4.33 -2.90 19.86
C LEU A 167 2.88 -2.80 19.36
N VAL A 168 2.62 -1.87 18.44
CA VAL A 168 1.28 -1.67 17.85
C VAL A 168 1.13 -2.55 16.61
N LYS A 169 2.08 -2.47 15.68
CA LYS A 169 2.08 -3.25 14.45
C LYS A 169 3.47 -3.27 13.83
N ILE A 170 3.84 -4.39 13.22
CA ILE A 170 4.91 -4.47 12.23
C ILE A 170 4.28 -4.75 10.86
N THR A 171 4.80 -4.13 9.82
CA THR A 171 4.42 -4.41 8.44
C THR A 171 5.68 -4.47 7.58
N VAL A 172 5.89 -5.57 6.89
CA VAL A 172 6.95 -5.76 5.91
C VAL A 172 6.32 -5.63 4.53
N GLY A 173 6.90 -4.78 3.71
CA GLY A 173 6.50 -4.59 2.32
C GLY A 173 6.94 -5.76 1.45
N LYS A 174 6.34 -5.86 0.26
CA LYS A 174 6.76 -6.83 -0.75
C LYS A 174 8.22 -6.64 -1.14
N ALA A 175 8.90 -7.74 -1.45
CA ALA A 175 10.25 -7.71 -1.96
C ALA A 175 10.31 -7.03 -3.34
N ASN A 176 11.25 -6.11 -3.50
CA ASN A 176 11.59 -5.55 -4.80
C ASN A 176 12.83 -6.28 -5.34
N PRO A 177 12.72 -7.04 -6.43
CA PRO A 177 13.87 -7.67 -7.06
C PRO A 177 14.72 -6.63 -7.81
N PRO A 178 15.99 -6.97 -8.13
CA PRO A 178 16.87 -6.08 -8.87
C PRO A 178 16.28 -5.71 -10.24
N ASP A 179 16.60 -4.51 -10.72
CA ASP A 179 16.06 -3.98 -11.98
C ASP A 179 16.18 -4.95 -13.15
N ALA A 180 17.29 -5.67 -13.27
CA ALA A 180 17.52 -6.66 -14.32
C ALA A 180 16.47 -7.79 -14.29
N VAL A 181 16.20 -8.36 -13.12
CA VAL A 181 15.21 -9.44 -12.93
C VAL A 181 13.80 -8.90 -13.13
N ARG A 182 13.52 -7.68 -12.64
CA ARG A 182 12.21 -7.04 -12.84
C ARG A 182 11.92 -6.82 -14.32
N ASN A 183 12.87 -6.28 -15.07
CA ASN A 183 12.71 -6.00 -16.50
C ASN A 183 12.51 -7.29 -17.29
N GLN A 184 13.33 -8.32 -17.02
CA GLN A 184 13.18 -9.62 -17.65
C GLN A 184 11.78 -10.23 -17.40
N ARG A 185 11.24 -10.15 -16.17
CA ARG A 185 9.88 -10.62 -15.87
C ARG A 185 8.81 -9.86 -16.63
N VAL A 186 8.94 -8.55 -16.75
CA VAL A 186 7.99 -7.72 -17.51
C VAL A 186 8.00 -8.13 -18.98
N GLU A 187 9.18 -8.36 -19.57
CA GLU A 187 9.30 -8.83 -20.95
C GLU A 187 8.68 -10.21 -21.13
N THR A 188 8.96 -11.18 -20.24
CA THR A 188 8.35 -12.51 -20.29
C THR A 188 6.83 -12.45 -20.18
N ALA A 189 6.29 -11.68 -19.22
CA ALA A 189 4.85 -11.51 -19.05
C ALA A 189 4.19 -10.88 -20.29
N GLN A 190 4.87 -9.94 -20.96
CA GLN A 190 4.39 -9.38 -22.22
C GLN A 190 4.34 -10.45 -23.34
N GLN A 191 5.33 -11.35 -23.41
CA GLN A 191 5.33 -12.44 -24.39
C GLN A 191 4.23 -13.46 -24.11
N GLU A 192 4.06 -13.88 -22.86
CA GLU A 192 2.98 -14.80 -22.46
C GLU A 192 1.60 -14.20 -22.75
N GLN A 193 1.41 -12.91 -22.45
CA GLN A 193 0.17 -12.21 -22.76
C GLN A 193 -0.11 -12.13 -24.27
N ARG A 194 0.93 -11.99 -25.10
CA ARG A 194 0.79 -12.05 -26.57
C ARG A 194 0.30 -13.42 -27.01
N VAL A 195 0.93 -14.50 -26.52
CA VAL A 195 0.52 -15.88 -26.84
C VAL A 195 -0.93 -16.14 -26.43
N LEU A 196 -1.32 -15.74 -25.22
CA LEU A 196 -2.71 -15.88 -24.75
C LEU A 196 -3.70 -15.09 -25.62
N THR A 197 -3.31 -13.91 -26.08
CA THR A 197 -4.13 -13.07 -26.96
C THR A 197 -4.27 -13.70 -28.34
N GLU A 198 -3.21 -14.26 -28.89
CA GLU A 198 -3.22 -14.98 -30.16
C GLU A 198 -4.10 -16.22 -30.11
N GLN A 199 -4.02 -17.01 -29.03
CA GLN A 199 -4.90 -18.17 -28.81
C GLN A 199 -6.38 -17.75 -28.75
N LYS A 200 -6.70 -16.68 -28.03
CA LYS A 200 -8.06 -16.13 -27.99
C LYS A 200 -8.53 -15.65 -29.36
N ARG A 201 -7.64 -15.06 -30.17
CA ARG A 201 -7.94 -14.63 -31.53
C ARG A 201 -8.23 -15.83 -32.44
N ASP A 202 -7.45 -16.89 -32.34
CA ASP A 202 -7.68 -18.12 -33.10
C ASP A 202 -9.01 -18.77 -32.73
N LEU A 203 -9.32 -18.88 -31.43
CA LEU A 203 -10.63 -19.37 -30.98
C LEU A 203 -11.80 -18.53 -31.51
N ALA A 204 -11.65 -17.20 -31.57
CA ALA A 204 -12.66 -16.32 -32.14
C ALA A 204 -12.83 -16.53 -33.66
N GLU A 205 -11.75 -16.73 -34.39
CA GLU A 205 -11.79 -17.03 -35.83
C GLU A 205 -12.40 -18.40 -36.13
N GLN A 206 -12.10 -19.41 -35.31
CA GLN A 206 -12.74 -20.73 -35.39
C GLN A 206 -14.24 -20.63 -35.11
N ALA A 207 -14.65 -19.87 -34.10
CA ALA A 207 -16.05 -19.61 -33.81
C ALA A 207 -16.75 -18.88 -34.98
N ARG A 208 -16.09 -17.91 -35.61
CA ARG A 208 -16.60 -17.24 -36.82
C ARG A 208 -16.82 -18.24 -37.96
N LYS A 209 -15.84 -19.11 -38.24
CA LYS A 209 -15.95 -20.15 -39.26
C LYS A 209 -17.10 -21.12 -38.98
N ALA A 210 -17.25 -21.58 -37.74
CA ALA A 210 -18.32 -22.48 -37.35
C ALA A 210 -19.71 -21.82 -37.52
N ALA A 211 -19.84 -20.54 -37.17
CA ALA A 211 -21.07 -19.79 -37.37
C ALA A 211 -21.43 -19.64 -38.87
N GLU A 212 -20.45 -19.41 -39.74
CA GLU A 212 -20.70 -19.38 -41.20
C GLU A 212 -21.10 -20.74 -41.75
N LEU A 213 -20.46 -21.82 -41.32
CA LEU A 213 -20.83 -23.17 -41.73
C LEU A 213 -22.25 -23.53 -41.26
N SER A 214 -22.59 -23.20 -40.02
CA SER A 214 -23.93 -23.43 -39.47
C SER A 214 -25.01 -22.62 -40.22
N ARG A 215 -24.72 -21.38 -40.62
CA ARG A 215 -25.59 -20.59 -41.50
C ARG A 215 -25.80 -21.29 -42.84
N ALA A 216 -24.72 -21.70 -43.50
CA ALA A 216 -24.79 -22.37 -44.79
C ALA A 216 -25.56 -23.71 -44.73
N GLU A 217 -25.38 -24.49 -43.66
CA GLU A 217 -26.13 -25.72 -43.42
C GLU A 217 -27.62 -25.46 -43.18
N ALA A 218 -27.97 -24.43 -42.40
CA ALA A 218 -29.35 -24.03 -42.14
C ALA A 218 -30.05 -23.57 -43.42
N ASP A 219 -29.39 -22.75 -44.25
CA ASP A 219 -29.92 -22.30 -45.55
C ASP A 219 -30.17 -23.47 -46.50
N ASN A 220 -29.23 -24.42 -46.56
CA ASN A 220 -29.40 -25.62 -47.38
C ASN A 220 -30.51 -26.53 -46.85
N ALA A 221 -30.63 -26.71 -45.53
CA ALA A 221 -31.72 -27.48 -44.93
C ALA A 221 -33.09 -26.84 -45.20
N TYR A 222 -33.20 -25.51 -45.11
CA TYR A 222 -34.41 -24.75 -45.43
C TYR A 222 -34.79 -24.91 -46.91
N ARG A 223 -33.81 -24.79 -47.81
CA ARG A 223 -34.02 -25.02 -49.26
C ARG A 223 -34.58 -26.41 -49.53
N VAL A 224 -33.99 -27.45 -48.93
CA VAL A 224 -34.45 -28.84 -49.09
C VAL A 224 -35.86 -29.02 -48.53
N ALA A 225 -36.16 -28.49 -47.35
CA ALA A 225 -37.48 -28.59 -46.72
C ALA A 225 -38.60 -27.93 -47.56
N MET A 226 -38.26 -26.88 -48.31
CA MET A 226 -39.20 -26.20 -49.22
C MET A 226 -39.25 -26.80 -50.63
N ASN A 227 -38.51 -27.88 -50.91
CA ASN A 227 -38.37 -28.47 -52.25
C ASN A 227 -37.95 -27.46 -53.33
N LEU A 228 -37.07 -26.52 -52.98
CA LEU A 228 -36.58 -25.49 -53.91
C LEU A 228 -35.29 -25.94 -54.60
N ASP A 229 -35.21 -25.70 -55.90
CA ASP A 229 -33.96 -25.81 -56.66
C ASP A 229 -33.00 -24.65 -56.30
N PRO A 230 -31.66 -24.81 -56.40
CA PRO A 230 -30.72 -23.75 -56.02
C PRO A 230 -30.99 -22.40 -56.70
N ALA A 231 -31.43 -22.38 -57.97
CA ALA A 231 -31.77 -21.14 -58.66
C ALA A 231 -32.99 -20.42 -58.04
N GLN A 232 -33.99 -21.18 -57.59
CA GLN A 232 -35.19 -20.63 -56.96
C GLN A 232 -34.90 -20.12 -55.54
N PHE A 233 -33.98 -20.77 -54.82
CA PHE A 233 -33.55 -20.32 -53.50
C PHE A 233 -32.79 -18.98 -53.55
N VAL A 234 -31.86 -18.83 -54.49
CA VAL A 234 -31.14 -17.56 -54.70
C VAL A 234 -32.11 -16.43 -55.04
N GLU A 235 -33.12 -16.70 -55.86
CA GLU A 235 -34.14 -15.71 -56.20
C GLU A 235 -34.99 -15.30 -54.97
N MET A 236 -35.36 -16.25 -54.13
CA MET A 236 -36.08 -15.99 -52.87
C MET A 236 -35.23 -15.18 -51.89
N GLU A 237 -33.96 -15.51 -51.70
CA GLU A 237 -33.04 -14.73 -50.85
C GLU A 237 -32.81 -13.32 -51.41
N ARG A 238 -32.73 -13.18 -52.74
CA ARG A 238 -32.70 -11.87 -53.41
C ARG A 238 -33.94 -11.05 -53.07
N ILE A 239 -35.14 -11.63 -53.13
CA ILE A 239 -36.40 -10.96 -52.80
C ILE A 239 -36.45 -10.59 -51.30
N LYS A 240 -36.02 -11.48 -50.40
CA LYS A 240 -35.94 -11.18 -48.95
C LYS A 240 -34.99 -10.02 -48.65
N MET A 241 -33.80 -10.03 -49.25
CA MET A 241 -32.83 -8.94 -49.10
C MET A 241 -33.43 -7.62 -49.60
N GLN A 242 -34.05 -7.63 -50.78
CA GLN A 242 -34.74 -6.47 -51.34
C GLN A 242 -35.83 -5.94 -50.42
N SER A 243 -36.67 -6.82 -49.86
CA SER A 243 -37.68 -6.44 -48.88
C SER A 243 -37.07 -5.82 -47.62
N SER A 244 -35.97 -6.37 -47.09
CA SER A 244 -35.32 -5.85 -45.89
C SER A 244 -34.72 -4.45 -46.08
N VAL A 245 -34.16 -4.17 -47.26
CA VAL A 245 -33.58 -2.86 -47.61
C VAL A 245 -34.69 -1.82 -47.82
N CYS A 246 -35.82 -2.22 -48.39
CA CYS A 246 -36.99 -1.34 -48.60
C CYS A 246 -37.86 -1.12 -47.37
N ALA A 247 -37.74 -1.97 -46.34
CA ALA A 247 -38.57 -1.88 -45.14
C ALA A 247 -38.20 -0.69 -44.23
N ASN A 248 -37.10 0.01 -44.49
CA ASN A 248 -36.74 1.24 -43.78
C ASN A 248 -37.61 2.42 -44.26
N LYS A 249 -38.24 3.13 -43.31
CA LYS A 249 -39.25 4.18 -43.58
C LYS A 249 -38.82 5.33 -44.49
N ASP A 250 -37.51 5.55 -44.64
CA ASP A 250 -36.93 6.62 -45.47
C ASP A 250 -36.31 6.11 -46.80
N ALA A 251 -36.44 4.83 -47.13
CA ALA A 251 -35.83 4.22 -48.31
C ALA A 251 -36.78 4.22 -49.53
N ASN A 252 -36.49 5.06 -50.53
CA ASN A 252 -37.14 5.01 -51.86
C ASN A 252 -36.37 4.05 -52.77
N CYS A 253 -36.79 2.78 -52.84
CA CYS A 253 -36.08 1.77 -53.62
C CYS A 253 -36.83 1.39 -54.91
N THR A 254 -36.10 1.36 -56.02
CA THR A 254 -36.54 0.83 -57.31
C THR A 254 -35.61 -0.31 -57.71
N PHE A 255 -36.15 -1.52 -57.88
CA PHE A 255 -35.35 -2.68 -58.30
C PHE A 255 -35.47 -2.92 -59.80
N ILE A 256 -34.33 -3.01 -60.48
CA ILE A 256 -34.24 -3.38 -61.90
C ILE A 256 -33.83 -4.85 -61.95
N VAL A 257 -34.70 -5.72 -62.47
CA VAL A 257 -34.44 -7.16 -62.58
C VAL A 257 -34.32 -7.52 -64.06
N GLY A 258 -33.12 -7.94 -64.49
CA GLY A 258 -32.80 -8.29 -65.88
C GLY A 258 -32.16 -7.16 -66.70
N ALA A 259 -31.70 -7.47 -67.92
CA ALA A 259 -31.05 -6.52 -68.83
C ALA A 259 -32.01 -5.48 -69.45
N GLN A 260 -33.28 -5.47 -69.03
CA GLN A 260 -34.30 -4.53 -69.50
C GLN A 260 -35.10 -4.01 -68.30
N PRO A 261 -35.05 -2.70 -67.99
CA PRO A 261 -35.76 -2.13 -66.86
C PRO A 261 -37.25 -2.01 -67.17
N ALA A 262 -38.08 -2.81 -66.50
CA ALA A 262 -39.53 -2.57 -66.41
C ALA A 262 -39.83 -1.76 -65.13
N PRO A 263 -40.30 -0.51 -65.21
CA PRO A 263 -40.57 0.31 -64.04
C PRO A 263 -41.82 -0.19 -63.32
N VAL A 264 -41.69 -0.54 -62.04
CA VAL A 264 -42.83 -0.79 -61.16
C VAL A 264 -43.11 0.49 -60.38
N VAL A 265 -44.28 1.08 -60.60
CA VAL A 265 -44.70 2.35 -59.98
C VAL A 265 -45.12 2.07 -58.53
N ASN A 266 -44.50 2.75 -57.58
CA ASN A 266 -44.85 2.70 -56.16
C ASN A 266 -46.14 3.51 -55.94
N THR A 267 -47.25 2.85 -55.61
CA THR A 267 -48.44 3.51 -55.08
C THR A 267 -48.36 3.52 -53.57
N LYS A 268 -48.34 4.75 -53.02
CA LYS A 268 -48.27 5.14 -51.61
C LYS A 268 -48.89 4.18 -50.60
#